data_AF-A0A0A2M4B4-F1
#
_entry.id   AF-A0A0A2M4B4-F1
#
_cell.length_a   1.000
_cell.length_b   1.000
_cell.length_c   1.000
_cell.angle_alpha   90.00
_cell.angle_beta   90.00
_cell.angle_gamma   90.00
#
_symmetry.space_group_name_H-M   'P 1'
#
loop_
_entity.id
_entity.type
_entity.pdbx_description
1 polymer ?
#
loop_
_entity_poly.entity_id
_entity_poly.type
_entity_poly.pdbx_seq_one_letter_code
_entity_poly.pdbx_strand_id
1 'polypeptide(L)' 'MSFLVDFASEMALQGAYSLFKWIGVICKWLFYLGRKPVSVITHENWNRRIGLLVFLVNLSTILYLLN' A
#
# COMPACT_ATOMS: atom_id res chain seq x y z
N MET A 1 25.15 16.88 6.04
CA MET A 1 24.51 15.66 5.53
C MET A 1 23.39 16.10 4.63
N SER A 2 23.77 16.50 3.41
CA SER A 2 23.58 15.79 2.13
C SER A 2 22.14 15.86 1.64
N PHE A 3 21.78 17.03 1.10
CA PHE A 3 20.55 17.32 0.36
C PHE A 3 20.09 16.19 -0.58
N LEU A 4 21.04 15.45 -1.18
CA LEU A 4 20.74 14.29 -2.03
C LEU A 4 20.11 13.11 -1.25
N VAL A 5 20.52 12.90 0.00
CA VAL A 5 19.96 11.86 0.88
C VAL A 5 18.54 12.24 1.30
N ASP A 6 18.30 13.50 1.67
CA ASP A 6 16.97 13.97 2.05
C ASP A 6 16.00 13.88 0.86
N PHE A 7 16.42 14.34 -0.32
CA PHE A 7 15.64 14.23 -1.55
C PHE A 7 15.33 12.79 -1.94
N ALA A 8 16.33 11.89 -1.89
CA ALA A 8 16.12 10.47 -2.16
C ALA A 8 15.18 9.82 -1.14
N SER A 9 15.27 10.22 0.13
CA SER A 9 14.41 9.70 1.19
C SER A 9 12.94 10.13 1.03
N GLU A 10 12.69 11.38 0.63
CA GLU A 10 11.34 11.86 0.35
C GLU A 10 10.74 11.19 -0.89
N MET A 11 11.53 11.00 -1.95
CA MET A 11 11.10 10.26 -3.13
C MET A 11 10.79 8.80 -2.80
N ALA A 12 11.62 8.15 -1.99
CA ALA A 12 11.40 6.78 -1.54
C ALA A 12 10.14 6.67 -0.69
N LEU A 13 9.91 7.62 0.22
CA LEU A 13 8.69 7.69 1.04
C LEU A 13 7.45 7.89 0.18
N GLN A 14 7.45 8.83 -0.76
CA GLN A 14 6.32 9.06 -1.66
C GLN A 14 6.08 7.85 -2.59
N GLY A 15 7.14 7.24 -3.11
CA GLY A 15 7.08 6.03 -3.93
C GLY A 15 6.46 4.86 -3.16
N ALA A 16 6.98 4.57 -1.96
CA ALA A 16 6.42 3.55 -1.08
C ALA A 16 4.95 3.85 -0.73
N TYR A 17 4.62 5.11 -0.46
CA TYR A 17 3.27 5.55 -0.16
C TYR A 17 2.30 5.27 -1.31
N SER A 18 2.72 5.52 -2.55
CA SER A 18 1.94 5.21 -3.76
C SER A 18 1.75 3.70 -3.92
N LEU A 19 2.80 2.90 -3.70
CA LEU A 19 2.72 1.44 -3.78
C LEU A 19 1.72 0.85 -2.78
N PHE A 20 1.74 1.29 -1.52
CA PHE A 20 0.77 0.85 -0.52
C PHE A 20 -0.68 1.23 -0.89
N LYS A 21 -0.88 2.39 -1.51
CA LYS A 21 -2.20 2.78 -2.02
C LYS A 21 -2.69 1.80 -3.08
N TRP A 22 -1.83 1.41 -4.02
CA TRP A 22 -2.18 0.45 -5.08
C TRP A 22 -2.48 -0.94 -4.54
N ILE A 23 -1.71 -1.43 -3.56
CA ILE A 23 -2.00 -2.70 -2.87
C ILE A 23 -3.40 -2.66 -2.26
N GLY A 24 -3.73 -1.58 -1.55
CA GLY A 24 -5.07 -1.41 -0.96
C GLY A 24 -6.20 -1.32 -1.99
N VAL A 25 -5.96 -0.68 -3.14
CA VAL A 25 -6.91 -0.63 -4.27
C VAL A 25 -7.18 -2.04 -4.80
N ILE A 26 -6.13 -2.81 -5.09
CA ILE A 26 -6.24 -4.16 -5.64
C ILE A 26 -6.97 -5.08 -4.66
N CYS A 27 -6.58 -5.07 -3.38
CA CYS A 27 -7.26 -5.85 -2.36
C CYS A 27 -8.75 -5.49 -2.27
N LYS A 28 -9.09 -4.20 -2.20
CA LYS A 28 -10.51 -3.78 -2.19
C LYS A 28 -11.25 -4.20 -3.45
N TRP A 29 -10.62 -4.08 -4.62
CA TRP A 29 -11.24 -4.48 -5.87
C TRP A 29 -11.55 -5.98 -5.90
N LEU A 30 -10.63 -6.81 -5.39
CA LEU A 30 -10.87 -8.25 -5.17
C LEU A 30 -12.01 -8.50 -4.17
N PHE A 31 -12.04 -7.77 -3.05
CA PHE A 31 -13.13 -7.87 -2.05
C PHE A 31 -14.50 -7.45 -2.62
N TYR A 32 -14.55 -6.46 -3.50
CA TYR A 32 -15.77 -6.06 -4.19
C TYR A 32 -16.13 -6.98 -5.36
N LEU A 33 -15.37 -8.07 -5.59
CA LEU A 33 -15.58 -9.04 -6.68
C LEU A 33 -15.70 -8.36 -8.05
N GLY A 34 -14.95 -7.28 -8.27
CA GLY A 34 -15.02 -6.49 -9.51
C GLY A 34 -16.32 -5.72 -9.74
N ARG A 35 -17.26 -5.70 -8.79
CA ARG A 35 -18.54 -4.97 -8.92
C ARG A 35 -18.38 -3.45 -8.90
N LYS A 36 -17.30 -2.95 -8.29
CA LYS A 36 -16.95 -1.52 -8.29
C LYS A 36 -15.82 -1.25 -9.30
N PRO A 37 -15.95 -0.21 -10.14
CA PRO A 37 -14.88 0.18 -11.06
C PRO A 37 -13.65 0.68 -10.28
N VAL A 38 -12.46 0.35 -10.78
CA VAL A 38 -11.17 0.70 -10.16
C VAL A 38 -11.05 2.20 -9.97
N SER A 39 -11.59 3.03 -10.88
CA SER A 39 -11.58 4.49 -10.80
C SER A 39 -12.32 5.06 -9.59
N VAL A 40 -13.41 4.42 -9.16
CA VAL A 40 -14.14 4.82 -7.94
C VAL A 40 -13.35 4.40 -6.71
N ILE A 41 -12.76 3.20 -6.74
CA ILE A 41 -11.97 2.69 -5.63
C ILE A 41 -10.72 3.56 -5.44
N THR A 42 -9.97 3.92 -6.49
CA THR A 42 -8.72 4.71 -6.38
C THR A 42 -8.90 6.09 -5.76
N HIS A 43 -10.11 6.65 -5.79
CA HIS A 43 -10.49 7.89 -5.13
C HIS A 43 -10.82 7.74 -3.63
N GLU A 44 -11.00 6.51 -3.14
CA GLU A 44 -11.24 6.27 -1.72
C GLU A 44 -9.94 6.44 -0.91
N ASN A 45 -9.89 7.45 -0.02
CA ASN A 45 -8.75 7.70 0.86
C ASN A 45 -8.39 6.50 1.75
N TRP A 46 -9.36 5.63 2.01
CA TRP A 46 -9.17 4.51 2.93
C TRP A 46 -8.28 3.40 2.38
N ASN A 47 -8.01 3.39 1.06
CA ASN A 47 -7.18 2.36 0.43
C ASN A 47 -5.76 2.35 0.98
N ARG A 48 -5.23 3.51 1.39
CA ARG A 48 -3.91 3.58 2.01
C ARG A 48 -3.86 2.77 3.31
N ARG A 49 -4.84 2.93 4.20
CA ARG A 49 -4.86 2.22 5.48
C ARG A 49 -5.04 0.72 5.28
N ILE A 50 -5.86 0.33 4.30
CA ILE A 50 -6.09 -1.07 3.95
C ILE A 50 -4.83 -1.70 3.36
N GLY A 51 -4.14 -1.03 2.45
CA GLY A 51 -2.88 -1.52 1.91
C GLY A 51 -1.81 -1.70 2.99
N LEU A 52 -1.75 -0.77 3.95
CA LEU A 52 -0.85 -0.86 5.11
C LEU A 52 -1.22 -2.04 6.02
N LEU A 53 -2.51 -2.25 6.32
CA LEU A 53 -2.98 -3.39 7.10
C LEU A 53 -2.66 -4.72 6.41
N VAL A 54 -2.95 -4.84 5.12
CA VAL A 54 -2.65 -6.05 4.33
C VAL A 54 -1.15 -6.34 4.33
N PHE A 55 -0.31 -5.30 4.21
CA PHE A 55 1.13 -5.46 4.30
C PHE A 55 1.58 -5.95 5.68
N LEU A 56 1.07 -5.38 6.77
CA LEU A 56 1.39 -5.80 8.13
C LEU A 56 0.95 -7.24 8.41
N VAL A 57 -0.22 -7.64 7.93
CA VAL A 57 -0.70 -9.03 8.05
C VAL A 57 0.23 -9.97 7.29
N ASN A 58 0.57 -9.66 6.03
CA ASN A 58 1.51 -10.50 5.26
C ASN A 58 2.88 -10.58 5.93
N LEU A 59 3.41 -9.46 6.43
CA LEU A 59 4.69 -9.43 7.14
C LEU A 59 4.65 -10.30 8.39
N SER A 60 3.58 -10.21 9.18
CA SER A 60 3.39 -11.02 10.39
C SER A 60 3.30 -12.52 10.06
N THR A 61 2.59 -12.88 9.00
CA THR A 61 2.48 -14.26 8.53
C THR A 61 3.84 -14.81 8.08
N ILE A 62 4.63 -14.02 7.35
CA ILE A 62 5.99 -14.42 6.92
C ILE A 62 6.88 -14.65 8.14
N LEU A 63 6.87 -13.72 9.11
CA LEU A 63 7.66 -13.86 10.33
C LEU A 63 7.25 -15.09 11.16
N TYR A 64 5.95 -15.39 11.22
CA TYR A 64 5.45 -16.59 11.89
C TYR A 64 5.88 -17.88 11.18
N LEU A 65 5.88 -17.92 9.85
CA LEU A 65 6.29 -19.10 9.09
C LEU A 65 7.81 -19.35 9.11
N LEU A 66 8.61 -18.29 9.29
CA LEU A 66 10.06 -18.38 9.37
C LEU A 66 10.59 -18.78 10.75
N ASN A 67 9.74 -18.75 11.79
CA ASN A 67 10.09 -19.04 13.17
C ASN A 67 9.54 -20.41 13.60
#